data_AF-A0A971UH70-F1
#
_entry.id   AF-A0A971UH70-F1
#
_cell.length_a   1.000
_cell.length_b   1.000
_cell.length_c   1.000
_cell.angle_alpha   90.00
_cell.angle_beta   90.00
_cell.angle_gamma   90.00
#
_symmetry.space_group_name_H-M   'P 1'
#
loop_
_entity.id
_entity.type
_entity.pdbx_description
1 polymer ?
#
loop_
_entity_poly.entity_id
_entity_poly.type
_entity_poly.pdbx_seq_one_letter_code
_entity_poly.pdbx_strand_id
1 'polypeptide(L)' 'MTRWQDVPMLFLPRLRCPSCGTFRTPLLTRSEDGGDNSVSRKYTCRECGTRFLVVFDPELPILGMNDSPLPYDDH' A
#
# COMPACT_ATOMS: atom_id res chain seq x y z
N MET A 1 -20.26 21.31 7.42
CA MET A 1 -18.80 21.15 7.26
C MET A 1 -18.41 19.85 7.93
N THR A 2 -17.86 18.91 7.17
CA THR A 2 -17.34 17.64 7.71
C THR A 2 -16.16 17.95 8.61
N ARG A 3 -16.12 17.41 9.84
CA ARG A 3 -14.97 17.60 10.72
C ARG A 3 -13.90 16.60 10.33
N TRP A 4 -12.63 16.98 10.43
CA TRP A 4 -11.50 16.10 10.08
C TRP A 4 -11.49 14.77 10.83
N GLN A 5 -12.04 14.75 12.04
CA GLN A 5 -12.21 13.56 12.87
C GLN A 5 -13.21 12.53 12.31
N ASP A 6 -14.09 12.93 11.40
CA ASP A 6 -15.12 12.06 10.81
C ASP A 6 -14.72 11.53 9.41
N VAL A 7 -13.51 11.85 8.93
CA VAL A 7 -13.01 11.45 7.62
C VAL A 7 -12.33 10.08 7.70
N PRO A 8 -12.71 9.08 6.88
CA PRO A 8 -12.03 7.79 6.81
C PRO A 8 -10.52 7.94 6.51
N MET A 9 -9.68 7.29 7.32
CA MET A 9 -8.23 7.33 7.14
C MET A 9 -7.75 6.09 6.38
N LEU A 10 -7.07 6.32 5.25
CA LEU A 10 -6.28 5.29 4.58
C LEU A 10 -4.81 5.49 4.96
N PHE A 11 -4.24 4.55 5.72
CA PHE A 11 -2.82 4.56 6.05
C PHE A 11 -2.02 3.73 5.04
N LEU A 12 -1.14 4.41 4.30
CA LEU A 12 -0.19 3.75 3.41
C LEU A 12 1.17 3.68 4.11
N PRO A 13 1.72 2.47 4.39
CA PRO A 13 3.00 2.35 5.06
C PRO A 13 4.11 2.99 4.21
N ARG A 14 5.12 3.54 4.90
CA ARG A 14 6.32 4.07 4.22
C ARG A 14 6.94 2.99 3.34
N LEU A 15 7.12 3.29 2.06
CA LEU A 15 7.72 2.38 1.10
C LEU A 15 9.18 2.10 1.47
N ARG A 16 9.50 0.82 1.64
CA ARG A 16 10.84 0.30 1.85
C ARG A 16 11.36 -0.26 0.53
N CYS A 17 12.62 0.02 0.18
CA CYS A 17 13.23 -0.62 -0.98
C CYS A 17 13.32 -2.14 -0.75
N PRO A 18 12.78 -2.99 -1.66
CA PRO A 18 12.79 -4.43 -1.48
C PRO A 18 14.19 -5.05 -1.62
N SER A 19 15.15 -4.32 -2.20
CA SER A 19 16.52 -4.80 -2.43
C SER A 19 17.45 -4.43 -1.28
N CYS A 20 17.66 -3.14 -1.01
CA CYS A 20 18.60 -2.70 0.04
C CYS A 20 17.93 -2.39 1.39
N GLY A 21 16.60 -2.44 1.47
CA GLY A 21 15.87 -2.22 2.72
C GLY A 21 15.83 -0.76 3.19
N THR A 22 16.34 0.21 2.43
CA THR A 22 16.27 1.64 2.80
C THR A 22 14.85 2.17 2.83
N PHE A 23 14.58 3.10 3.74
CA PHE A 23 13.33 3.87 3.83
C PHE A 23 13.41 5.24 3.15
N ARG A 24 14.55 5.57 2.52
CA ARG A 24 14.64 6.82 1.77
C ARG A 24 13.58 6.81 0.68
N THR A 25 12.77 7.89 0.67
CA THR A 25 11.64 8.02 -0.24
C THR A 25 12.12 7.76 -1.68
N PRO A 26 11.67 6.66 -2.30
CA PRO A 26 12.07 6.32 -3.65
C PRO A 26 11.54 7.38 -4.62
N LEU A 27 12.24 7.60 -5.72
CA LEU A 27 11.81 8.57 -6.73
C LEU A 27 10.64 7.97 -7.52
N LEU A 28 9.46 8.60 -7.45
CA LEU A 28 8.33 8.24 -8.30
C LEU A 28 8.69 8.58 -9.74
N THR A 29 8.76 7.55 -10.57
CA THR A 29 9.15 7.68 -11.98
C THR A 29 7.92 7.83 -12.87
N ARG A 30 6.86 7.06 -12.58
CA ARG A 30 5.63 7.06 -13.37
C ARG A 30 4.47 6.50 -12.55
N SER A 31 3.26 6.99 -12.82
CA SER A 31 2.01 6.36 -12.36
C SER A 31 1.20 5.96 -13.59
N GLU A 32 0.53 4.81 -13.52
CA GLU A 32 -0.31 4.26 -14.59
C GLU A 32 -1.64 3.79 -13.97
N ASP A 33 -2.74 4.09 -14.66
CA ASP A 33 -4.07 3.57 -14.34
C ASP A 33 -4.19 2.14 -14.88
N GLY A 34 -4.67 1.21 -14.05
CA GLY A 34 -4.85 -0.20 -14.41
C GLY A 34 -6.15 -0.47 -15.18
N GLY A 35 -7.11 0.45 -15.17
CA GLY A 35 -8.44 0.29 -15.79
C GLY A 35 -9.43 -0.56 -14.97
N ASP A 36 -8.97 -1.12 -13.85
CA ASP A 36 -9.71 -1.92 -12.86
C ASP A 36 -9.79 -1.20 -11.50
N ASN A 37 -9.74 0.14 -11.53
CA ASN A 37 -9.56 1.02 -10.36
C ASN A 37 -8.21 0.86 -9.65
N SER A 38 -7.32 -0.03 -10.10
CA SER A 38 -5.97 -0.08 -9.56
C SER A 38 -5.10 1.06 -10.09
N VAL A 39 -4.15 1.49 -9.27
CA VAL A 39 -3.11 2.46 -9.66
C VAL A 39 -1.76 1.84 -9.43
N SER A 40 -0.95 1.75 -10.47
CA SER A 40 0.43 1.29 -10.35
C SER A 40 1.40 2.48 -10.34
N ARG A 41 2.43 2.40 -9.50
CA ARG A 41 3.49 3.41 -9.36
C ARG A 41 4.85 2.76 -9.49
N LYS A 42 5.63 3.27 -10.45
CA LYS A 42 7.01 2.82 -10.72
C LYS A 42 7.96 3.70 -9.93
N TYR A 43 8.82 3.06 -9.15
CA TYR A 43 9.77 3.70 -8.25
C TYR A 43 11.20 3.31 -8.59
N THR A 44 12.13 4.24 -8.36
CA THR A 44 13.57 3.96 -8.39
C THR A 44 14.17 4.26 -7.02
N CYS A 45 14.86 3.27 -6.43
CA CYS A 45 15.57 3.44 -5.18
C CYS A 45 16.72 4.44 -5.37
N ARG A 46 16.82 5.43 -4.48
CA ARG A 46 17.90 6.43 -4.53
C ARG A 46 19.26 5.91 -4.03
N GLU A 47 19.26 4.84 -3.25
CA GLU A 47 20.49 4.28 -2.67
C GLU A 47 21.12 3.22 -3.58
N CYS A 48 20.34 2.20 -3.96
CA CYS A 48 20.86 1.07 -4.75
C CYS A 48 20.43 1.08 -6.22
N GLY A 49 19.65 2.08 -6.66
CA GLY A 49 19.18 2.20 -8.04
C GLY A 49 18.11 1.18 -8.47
N THR A 50 17.75 0.22 -7.61
CA THR A 50 16.75 -0.81 -7.93
C THR A 50 15.40 -0.17 -8.29
N ARG A 51 14.84 -0.60 -9.42
CA ARG A 51 13.50 -0.22 -9.87
C ARG A 51 12.48 -1.23 -9.33
N PHE A 52 11.35 -0.75 -8.85
CA PHE A 52 10.27 -1.61 -8.35
C PHE A 52 8.90 -0.97 -8.58
N LEU A 53 7.87 -1.81 -8.60
CA LEU A 53 6.48 -1.43 -8.82
C LEU A 53 5.71 -1.52 -7.51
N VAL A 54 4.83 -0.55 -7.26
CA VAL A 54 3.84 -0.59 -6.18
C VAL A 54 2.47 -0.48 -6.83
N VAL A 55 1.58 -1.42 -6.55
CA VAL A 55 0.20 -1.41 -7.04
C VAL A 55 -0.72 -1.12 -5.86
N PHE A 56 -1.61 -0.14 -6.03
CA PHE A 56 -2.68 0.17 -5.10
C PHE A 56 -3.97 -0.34 -5.73
N ASP A 57 -4.58 -1.34 -5.12
CA ASP A 57 -5.88 -1.88 -5.53
C ASP A 57 -6.91 -1.51 -4.45
N PRO A 58 -7.93 -0.71 -4.78
CA PRO A 58 -8.94 -0.27 -3.82
C PRO A 58 -9.87 -1.39 -3.34
N GLU A 59 -9.90 -2.56 -4.01
CA GLU A 59 -10.77 -3.68 -3.63
C GLU A 59 -10.12 -4.66 -2.65
N LEU A 60 -8.82 -4.55 -2.37
CA LEU A 60 -8.19 -5.40 -1.37
C LEU A 60 -8.42 -4.83 0.03
N PRO A 61 -9.32 -5.41 0.86
CA PRO A 61 -9.19 -5.24 2.30
C PRO A 61 -7.76 -5.64 2.65
N ILE A 62 -7.11 -4.86 3.50
CA ILE A 62 -5.74 -5.11 3.97
C ILE A 62 -5.78 -6.46 4.71
N LEU A 63 -5.63 -7.57 3.99
CA LEU A 63 -5.53 -8.91 4.53
C LEU A 63 -4.20 -9.01 5.27
N GLY A 64 -4.22 -8.70 6.56
CA GLY A 64 -3.01 -8.80 7.38
C GLY A 64 -3.01 -8.11 8.74
N MET A 65 -4.08 -7.45 9.17
CA MET A 65 -4.23 -7.08 10.59
C MET A 65 -5.35 -7.90 11.20
N ASN A 66 -4.90 -8.98 11.87
CA ASN A 66 -5.67 -9.94 12.64
C ASN A 66 -6.84 -9.32 13.40
N ASP A 67 -8.02 -9.87 13.21
CA ASP A 67 -8.96 -10.18 14.28
C ASP A 67 -9.96 -11.22 13.76
N SER A 68 -9.48 -12.45 13.58
CA SER A 68 -10.38 -13.60 13.60
C SER A 68 -10.31 -14.21 14.99
N PRO A 69 -11.33 -14.07 15.85
CA PRO A 69 -11.80 -15.24 16.59
C PRO A 69 -12.52 -16.13 15.58
N LEU A 70 -12.01 -17.36 15.40
CA LEU A 70 -12.76 -18.42 14.72
C LEU A 70 -14.13 -18.55 15.41
N PRO A 71 -15.25 -18.59 14.68
CA PRO A 71 -16.50 -19.00 15.29
C PRO A 71 -16.31 -20.43 15.79
N TYR A 72 -16.52 -20.60 17.09
CA TYR A 72 -16.63 -21.87 17.78
C TYR A 72 -17.64 -22.74 17.04
N ASP A 73 -17.27 -23.99 16.74
CA ASP A 73 -18.21 -25.02 16.31
C ASP A 73 -19.30 -25.15 17.38
N ASP A 74 -20.56 -24.92 16.98
CA ASP A 74 -21.71 -25.31 17.78
C ASP A 74 -22.71 -26.06 16.87
N HIS A 75 -22.85 -27.34 17.21
CA HIS A 75 -23.81 -28.35 16.75
C HIS A 75 -23.64 -29.06 15.40
#